data_AF-A0A2X3HIR1-F1
#
_entry.id   AF-A0A2X3HIR1-F1
#
_cell.length_a   1.000
_cell.length_b   1.000
_cell.length_c   1.000
_cell.angle_alpha   90.00
_cell.angle_beta   90.00
_cell.angle_gamma   90.00
#
_symmetry.space_group_name_H-M   'P 1'
#
loop_
_entity.id
_entity.type
_entity.pdbx_description
1 polymer ?
#
loop_
_entity_poly.entity_id
_entity_poly.type
_entity_poly.pdbx_seq_one_letter_code
_entity_poly.pdbx_strand_id
1 'polypeptide(L)'
;MRFNELQSTVVRPFLMAVLYDYNRNELESFEVIDLFSILENYIARRMIAKIPSNSLNKVISTLYRDLKRLREDSNGEIAVKDLFSYQVLTKTSTAKMPEDFTMIDHLRTNDFYNINPYFRTYFFERLENYGHTEDLQIYQGVWERKYSVEHIMPRRLTLAWQQELGVNHKKIHQKYLNQLGNLTLTGYNSKYSNKTFIEKQNMEKGFKESHFVNLNKVPAQSDSWSEREILKRSDELIEMALNIWEYPQTEFVPRLHEDELIIFDGEQTFTGYKIRGYCFQNDEYQIVATWKEFFVQFMRELTEISSMPIIELMKGEGSNGLEGLFSGEPSTTNSEVISGVYVYIDLSNVRKMGYIKRLMELFNLDFSTLKVDAIKYGNKEENFEKDIEFVD
;
A
#
# COMPACT_ATOMS: atom_id res chain seq x y z
N MET A 1 -24.30 -1.32 0.10
CA MET A 1 -22.92 -0.84 0.32
C MET A 1 -21.97 -1.82 -0.37
N ARG A 2 -21.02 -1.33 -1.19
CA ARG A 2 -20.18 -2.16 -2.09
C ARG A 2 -19.34 -3.23 -1.37
N PHE A 3 -19.04 -3.04 -0.08
CA PHE A 3 -18.34 -4.04 0.74
C PHE A 3 -19.02 -5.42 0.80
N ASN A 4 -20.34 -5.49 0.64
CA ASN A 4 -21.05 -6.77 0.57
C ASN A 4 -20.71 -7.54 -0.72
N GLU A 5 -20.50 -6.83 -1.83
CA GLU A 5 -20.13 -7.40 -3.12
C GLU A 5 -18.68 -7.89 -3.13
N LEU A 6 -17.81 -7.31 -2.31
CA LEU A 6 -16.46 -7.79 -2.07
C LEU A 6 -16.40 -9.04 -1.17
N GLN A 7 -17.54 -9.49 -0.64
CA GLN A 7 -17.65 -10.57 0.36
C GLN A 7 -16.71 -10.39 1.58
N SER A 8 -16.30 -9.16 1.87
CA SER A 8 -15.37 -8.86 2.95
C SER A 8 -16.13 -8.68 4.27
N THR A 9 -16.69 -9.76 4.82
CA THR A 9 -17.43 -9.69 6.09
C THR A 9 -16.57 -9.18 7.25
N VAL A 10 -15.24 -9.32 7.13
CA VAL A 10 -14.29 -8.86 8.13
C VAL A 10 -14.28 -7.34 8.31
N VAL A 11 -14.71 -6.54 7.33
CA VAL A 11 -14.77 -5.08 7.49
C VAL A 11 -15.93 -4.60 8.35
N ARG A 12 -16.94 -5.44 8.56
CA ARG A 12 -18.18 -5.03 9.24
C ARG A 12 -17.97 -4.38 10.60
N PRO A 13 -17.10 -4.89 11.50
CA PRO A 13 -16.84 -4.23 12.78
C PRO A 13 -16.34 -2.79 12.62
N PHE A 14 -15.41 -2.55 11.68
CA PHE A 14 -14.92 -1.20 11.38
C PHE A 14 -16.04 -0.31 10.83
N LEU A 15 -16.80 -0.80 9.85
CA LEU A 15 -17.92 -0.03 9.27
C LEU A 15 -18.95 0.36 10.33
N MET A 16 -19.31 -0.58 11.22
CA MET A 16 -20.29 -0.34 12.28
C MET A 16 -19.78 0.66 13.30
N ALA A 17 -18.49 0.61 13.65
CA ALA A 17 -17.89 1.56 14.57
C ALA A 17 -17.91 2.98 14.00
N VAL A 18 -17.51 3.15 12.73
CA VAL A 18 -17.56 4.45 12.03
C VAL A 18 -19.00 4.99 11.95
N LEU A 19 -19.97 4.14 11.60
CA LEU A 19 -21.39 4.55 11.54
C LEU A 19 -21.97 4.87 12.92
N TYR A 20 -21.48 4.20 13.97
CA TYR A 20 -21.88 4.49 15.34
C TYR A 20 -21.45 5.89 15.77
N ASP A 21 -20.20 6.27 15.49
CA ASP A 21 -19.69 7.63 15.74
C ASP A 21 -20.41 8.69 14.89
N TYR A 22 -20.70 8.39 13.62
CA TYR A 22 -21.51 9.25 12.77
C TYR A 22 -22.89 9.52 13.37
N ASN A 23 -23.58 8.48 13.85
CA ASN A 23 -24.89 8.62 14.50
C ASN A 23 -24.83 9.43 15.81
N ARG A 24 -23.65 9.57 16.42
CA ARG A 24 -23.42 10.39 17.62
C ARG A 24 -22.96 11.80 17.29
N ASN A 25 -22.86 12.17 16.01
CA ASN A 25 -22.27 13.42 15.52
C ASN A 25 -20.80 13.60 15.94
N GLU A 26 -20.07 12.49 16.13
CA GLU A 26 -18.61 12.52 16.36
C GLU A 26 -17.81 12.50 15.05
N LEU A 27 -18.47 12.12 13.95
CA LEU A 27 -17.96 12.16 12.58
C LEU A 27 -18.99 12.83 11.67
N GLU A 28 -18.49 13.61 10.72
CA GLU A 28 -19.28 14.21 9.66
C GLU A 28 -19.48 13.25 8.48
N SER A 29 -20.51 13.48 7.67
CA SER A 29 -20.85 12.57 6.56
C SER A 29 -19.72 12.44 5.54
N PHE A 30 -18.96 13.51 5.29
CA PHE A 30 -17.83 13.49 4.36
C PHE A 30 -16.66 12.66 4.92
N GLU A 31 -16.41 12.69 6.23
CA GLU A 31 -15.36 11.89 6.88
C GLU A 31 -15.67 10.39 6.77
N VAL A 32 -16.95 10.02 6.94
CA VAL A 32 -17.41 8.63 6.75
C VAL A 32 -17.16 8.18 5.32
N ILE A 33 -17.45 9.03 4.33
CA ILE A 33 -17.22 8.74 2.91
C ILE A 33 -15.73 8.55 2.63
N ASP A 34 -14.87 9.43 3.15
CA ASP A 34 -13.41 9.34 2.99
C ASP A 34 -12.87 8.04 3.58
N LEU A 35 -13.27 7.69 4.82
CA LEU A 35 -12.85 6.45 5.48
C LEU A 35 -13.26 5.21 4.68
N PHE A 36 -14.50 5.17 4.20
CA PHE A 36 -14.99 4.04 3.42
C PHE A 36 -14.34 3.97 2.05
N SER A 37 -14.08 5.10 1.40
CA SER A 37 -13.38 5.14 0.12
C SER A 37 -11.95 4.61 0.24
N ILE A 38 -11.19 5.09 1.23
CA ILE A 38 -9.81 4.63 1.48
C ILE A 38 -9.80 3.13 1.81
N LEU A 39 -10.75 2.65 2.62
CA LEU A 39 -10.86 1.24 2.97
C LEU A 39 -11.20 0.37 1.76
N GLU A 40 -12.15 0.82 0.92
CA GLU A 40 -12.51 0.13 -0.33
C GLU A 40 -11.30 0.04 -1.27
N ASN A 41 -10.59 1.15 -1.48
CA ASN A 41 -9.39 1.22 -2.30
C ASN A 41 -8.30 0.28 -1.77
N TYR A 42 -8.06 0.29 -0.45
CA TYR A 42 -7.09 -0.60 0.19
C TYR A 42 -7.41 -2.09 -0.05
N ILE A 43 -8.68 -2.48 0.04
CA ILE A 43 -9.10 -3.87 -0.19
C ILE A 43 -8.99 -4.23 -1.67
N ALA A 44 -9.52 -3.39 -2.56
CA ALA A 44 -9.51 -3.64 -3.99
C ALA A 44 -8.09 -3.74 -4.55
N ARG A 45 -7.19 -2.83 -4.15
CA ARG A 45 -5.77 -2.89 -4.54
C ARG A 45 -5.12 -4.18 -4.08
N ARG A 46 -5.37 -4.63 -2.84
CA ARG A 46 -4.83 -5.91 -2.33
C ARG A 46 -5.36 -7.11 -3.11
N MET A 47 -6.63 -7.08 -3.53
CA MET A 47 -7.22 -8.14 -4.37
C MET A 47 -6.61 -8.17 -5.78
N ILE A 48 -6.37 -7.00 -6.39
CA ILE A 48 -5.69 -6.88 -7.69
C ILE A 48 -4.25 -7.39 -7.58
N ALA A 49 -3.52 -6.99 -6.55
CA ALA A 49 -2.16 -7.43 -6.27
C ALA A 49 -2.06 -8.87 -5.73
N LYS A 50 -3.19 -9.60 -5.64
CA LYS A 50 -3.27 -10.99 -5.15
C LYS A 50 -2.62 -11.20 -3.77
N ILE A 51 -2.68 -10.19 -2.90
CA ILE A 51 -2.13 -10.29 -1.54
C ILE A 51 -3.09 -11.14 -0.68
N PRO A 52 -2.60 -12.16 0.05
CA PRO A 52 -3.44 -13.02 0.88
C PRO A 52 -4.27 -12.25 1.93
N SER A 53 -5.49 -12.72 2.19
CA SER A 53 -6.42 -12.08 3.13
C SER A 53 -6.09 -12.28 4.61
N ASN A 54 -5.18 -13.20 4.96
CA ASN A 54 -4.90 -13.58 6.36
C ASN A 54 -4.48 -12.38 7.25
N SER A 55 -3.70 -11.46 6.70
CA SER A 55 -3.28 -10.23 7.39
C SER A 55 -4.38 -9.19 7.47
N LEU A 56 -5.34 -9.21 6.54
CA LEU A 56 -6.43 -8.24 6.50
C LEU A 56 -7.24 -8.30 7.78
N ASN A 57 -7.60 -9.51 8.24
CA ASN A 57 -8.40 -9.67 9.44
C ASN A 57 -7.75 -9.00 10.66
N LYS A 58 -6.44 -9.21 10.84
CA LYS A 58 -5.69 -8.58 11.94
C LYS A 58 -5.62 -7.06 11.79
N VAL A 59 -5.41 -6.57 10.57
CA VAL A 59 -5.38 -5.13 10.29
C VAL A 59 -6.72 -4.52 10.66
N ILE A 60 -7.82 -5.03 10.10
CA ILE A 60 -9.17 -4.48 10.32
C ILE A 60 -9.53 -4.46 11.81
N SER A 61 -9.17 -5.49 12.57
CA SER A 61 -9.46 -5.55 14.01
C SER A 61 -8.83 -4.44 14.83
N THR A 62 -7.74 -3.81 14.38
CA THR A 62 -7.10 -2.69 15.10
C THR A 62 -7.36 -1.34 14.46
N LEU A 63 -7.75 -1.29 13.19
CA LEU A 63 -7.86 -0.04 12.41
C LEU A 63 -8.64 1.05 13.14
N TYR A 64 -9.82 0.74 13.67
CA TYR A 64 -10.68 1.74 14.27
C TYR A 64 -10.12 2.32 15.58
N ARG A 65 -9.66 1.44 16.48
CA ARG A 65 -9.08 1.87 17.76
C ARG A 65 -7.83 2.71 17.53
N ASP A 66 -6.97 2.26 16.63
CA ASP A 66 -5.74 2.95 16.30
C ASP A 66 -6.03 4.32 15.62
N LEU A 67 -7.13 4.45 14.86
CA LEU A 67 -7.59 5.72 14.29
C LEU A 67 -8.11 6.69 15.37
N LYS A 68 -8.95 6.21 16.30
CA LYS A 68 -9.43 6.99 17.46
C LYS A 68 -8.25 7.58 18.23
N ARG A 69 -7.26 6.73 18.55
CA ARG A 69 -6.04 7.16 19.26
C ARG A 69 -5.30 8.26 18.49
N LEU A 70 -5.04 8.08 17.20
CA LEU A 70 -4.39 9.11 16.37
C LEU A 70 -5.17 10.44 16.32
N ARG A 71 -6.51 10.37 16.38
CA ARG A 71 -7.37 11.56 16.41
C ARG A 71 -7.30 12.27 17.76
N GLU A 72 -7.24 11.51 18.85
CA GLU A 72 -7.06 12.02 20.21
C GLU A 72 -5.68 12.67 20.36
N ASP A 73 -4.61 11.99 19.94
CA ASP A 73 -3.21 12.48 19.98
C ASP A 73 -3.03 13.77 19.15
N SER A 74 -3.84 13.96 18.12
CA SER A 74 -3.82 15.16 17.27
C SER A 74 -4.81 16.25 17.72
N ASN A 75 -5.45 16.10 18.88
CA ASN A 75 -6.50 17.01 19.39
C ASN A 75 -7.62 17.31 18.37
N GLY A 76 -7.85 16.40 17.41
CA GLY A 76 -8.80 16.61 16.31
C GLY A 76 -8.39 17.68 15.29
N GLU A 77 -7.16 18.19 15.31
CA GLU A 77 -6.67 19.21 14.36
C GLU A 77 -6.41 18.65 12.95
N ILE A 78 -6.14 17.34 12.87
CA ILE A 78 -5.81 16.66 11.61
C ILE A 78 -7.06 16.00 11.03
N ALA A 79 -7.27 16.15 9.72
CA ALA A 79 -8.41 15.54 9.06
C ALA A 79 -8.36 14.02 9.17
N VAL A 80 -9.52 13.41 9.42
CA VAL A 80 -9.66 11.95 9.61
C VAL A 80 -9.13 11.15 8.40
N LYS A 81 -9.28 11.69 7.19
CA LYS A 81 -8.73 11.09 5.96
C LYS A 81 -7.20 10.96 5.99
N ASP A 82 -6.49 11.92 6.57
CA ASP A 82 -5.03 11.99 6.57
C ASP A 82 -4.46 11.02 7.62
N LEU A 83 -5.12 10.94 8.78
CA LEU A 83 -4.82 9.96 9.83
C LEU A 83 -5.00 8.52 9.32
N PHE A 84 -6.14 8.26 8.65
CA PHE A 84 -6.44 6.94 8.13
C PHE A 84 -5.55 6.55 6.94
N SER A 85 -5.22 7.51 6.08
CA SER A 85 -4.24 7.33 5.01
C SER A 85 -2.88 6.92 5.59
N TYR A 86 -2.37 7.66 6.58
CA TYR A 86 -1.11 7.33 7.25
C TYR A 86 -1.15 5.91 7.83
N GLN A 87 -2.22 5.58 8.52
CA GLN A 87 -2.39 4.28 9.15
C GLN A 87 -2.34 3.11 8.15
N VAL A 88 -2.95 3.26 6.97
CA VAL A 88 -2.95 2.24 5.92
C VAL A 88 -1.60 2.18 5.20
N LEU A 89 -0.97 3.32 4.95
CA LEU A 89 0.32 3.43 4.26
C LEU A 89 1.49 2.87 5.09
N THR A 90 1.44 3.00 6.41
CA THR A 90 2.47 2.45 7.31
C THR A 90 2.43 0.93 7.47
N LYS A 91 1.42 0.24 6.93
CA LYS A 91 1.35 -1.22 6.98
C LYS A 91 2.42 -1.85 6.06
N THR A 92 3.02 -2.94 6.52
CA THR A 92 4.13 -3.60 5.80
C THR A 92 3.81 -5.05 5.43
N SER A 93 4.68 -5.66 4.61
CA SER A 93 4.62 -7.07 4.23
C SER A 93 3.26 -7.45 3.63
N THR A 94 2.54 -8.42 4.20
CA THR A 94 1.23 -8.88 3.70
C THR A 94 0.08 -7.94 4.07
N ALA A 95 0.32 -6.95 4.94
CA ALA A 95 -0.65 -5.91 5.30
C ALA A 95 -0.46 -4.62 4.48
N LYS A 96 0.54 -4.56 3.59
CA LYS A 96 0.86 -3.33 2.86
C LYS A 96 -0.25 -2.90 1.90
N MET A 97 -0.33 -1.60 1.66
CA MET A 97 -1.08 -0.99 0.55
C MET A 97 -0.26 -1.16 -0.75
N PRO A 98 -0.79 -1.78 -1.81
CA PRO A 98 -0.08 -1.86 -3.09
C PRO A 98 0.07 -0.49 -3.75
N GLU A 99 1.30 -0.13 -4.09
CA GLU A 99 1.65 1.07 -4.85
C GLU A 99 1.25 0.95 -6.34
N ASP A 100 1.17 2.08 -7.03
CA ASP A 100 0.72 2.14 -8.43
C ASP A 100 1.56 1.29 -9.37
N PHE A 101 2.88 1.24 -9.20
CA PHE A 101 3.74 0.40 -10.03
C PHE A 101 3.37 -1.09 -9.91
N THR A 102 3.01 -1.54 -8.69
CA THR A 102 2.56 -2.90 -8.43
C THR A 102 1.17 -3.13 -9.04
N MET A 103 0.28 -2.15 -8.93
CA MET A 103 -1.05 -2.19 -9.53
C MET A 103 -0.98 -2.34 -11.05
N ILE A 104 -0.16 -1.53 -11.72
CA ILE A 104 0.02 -1.56 -13.19
C ILE A 104 0.47 -2.94 -13.66
N ASP A 105 1.48 -3.53 -13.00
CA ASP A 105 1.98 -4.86 -13.36
C ASP A 105 0.88 -5.94 -13.25
N HIS A 106 0.15 -5.94 -12.15
CA HIS A 106 -0.93 -6.89 -11.91
C HIS A 106 -2.14 -6.69 -12.83
N LEU A 107 -2.56 -5.44 -13.07
CA LEU A 107 -3.65 -5.14 -14.01
C LEU A 107 -3.30 -5.56 -15.44
N ARG A 108 -2.01 -5.48 -15.81
CA ARG A 108 -1.53 -5.87 -17.15
C ARG A 108 -1.41 -7.38 -17.32
N THR A 109 -1.05 -8.12 -16.27
CA THR A 109 -0.65 -9.53 -16.39
C THR A 109 -1.68 -10.53 -15.86
N ASN A 110 -2.56 -10.13 -14.94
CA ASN A 110 -3.48 -11.05 -14.29
C ASN A 110 -4.50 -11.66 -15.27
N ASP A 111 -4.84 -12.93 -15.00
CA ASP A 111 -6.04 -13.57 -15.53
C ASP A 111 -7.27 -13.03 -14.79
N PHE A 112 -7.90 -11.99 -15.34
CA PHE A 112 -9.12 -11.37 -14.79
C PHE A 112 -10.37 -12.19 -15.07
N TYR A 113 -10.31 -13.15 -15.99
CA TYR A 113 -11.44 -14.01 -16.26
C TYR A 113 -11.63 -15.04 -15.15
N ASN A 114 -10.56 -15.66 -14.64
CA ASN A 114 -10.65 -16.77 -13.69
C ASN A 114 -10.50 -16.36 -12.21
N ILE A 115 -10.52 -15.06 -11.89
CA ILE A 115 -10.57 -14.59 -10.50
C ILE A 115 -11.91 -14.92 -9.82
N ASN A 116 -11.99 -14.70 -8.51
CA ASN A 116 -13.22 -14.84 -7.73
C ASN A 116 -14.38 -14.09 -8.45
N PRO A 117 -15.53 -14.77 -8.74
CA PRO A 117 -16.61 -14.17 -9.52
C PRO A 117 -17.23 -12.90 -8.93
N TYR A 118 -17.28 -12.78 -7.60
CA TYR A 118 -17.79 -11.59 -6.91
C TYR A 118 -16.84 -10.41 -7.11
N PHE A 119 -15.54 -10.64 -6.91
CA PHE A 119 -14.53 -9.62 -7.19
C PHE A 119 -14.48 -9.24 -8.67
N ARG A 120 -14.63 -10.22 -9.57
CA ARG A 120 -14.70 -9.95 -11.02
C ARG A 120 -15.87 -9.03 -11.36
N THR A 121 -17.05 -9.31 -10.79
CA THR A 121 -18.25 -8.49 -11.00
C THR A 121 -18.04 -7.08 -10.44
N TYR A 122 -17.54 -6.96 -9.21
CA TYR A 122 -17.17 -5.68 -8.61
C TYR A 122 -16.19 -4.88 -9.49
N PHE A 123 -15.12 -5.52 -9.93
CA PHE A 123 -14.07 -4.89 -10.72
C PHE A 123 -14.60 -4.30 -12.04
N PHE A 124 -15.38 -5.08 -12.81
CA PHE A 124 -15.95 -4.59 -14.06
C PHE A 124 -17.09 -3.59 -13.84
N GLU A 125 -17.85 -3.70 -12.75
CA GLU A 125 -18.86 -2.69 -12.38
C GLU A 125 -18.21 -1.34 -12.10
N ARG A 126 -17.12 -1.33 -11.32
CA ARG A 126 -16.41 -0.09 -10.99
C ARG A 126 -15.81 0.59 -12.23
N LEU A 127 -15.23 -0.18 -13.15
CA LEU A 127 -14.74 0.34 -14.43
C LEU A 127 -15.88 0.90 -15.28
N GLU A 128 -16.98 0.17 -15.39
CA GLU A 128 -18.06 0.57 -16.28
C GLU A 128 -18.80 1.82 -15.77
N ASN A 129 -19.09 1.90 -14.47
CA ASN A 129 -19.80 3.04 -13.87
C ASN A 129 -18.88 4.23 -13.56
N TYR A 130 -17.59 4.17 -13.86
CA TYR A 130 -16.67 5.27 -13.57
C TYR A 130 -17.01 6.53 -14.37
N GLY A 131 -17.26 7.64 -13.66
CA GLY A 131 -17.60 8.93 -14.27
C GLY A 131 -19.04 9.02 -14.82
N HIS A 132 -19.90 8.02 -14.56
CA HIS A 132 -21.31 8.07 -14.94
C HIS A 132 -22.16 8.75 -13.87
N THR A 133 -23.15 9.56 -14.28
CA THR A 133 -24.13 10.16 -13.37
C THR A 133 -25.23 9.18 -12.97
N GLU A 134 -25.59 8.27 -13.88
CA GLU A 134 -26.54 7.18 -13.64
C GLU A 134 -25.79 5.85 -13.55
N ASP A 135 -25.87 5.20 -12.38
CA ASP A 135 -25.25 3.90 -12.17
C ASP A 135 -26.00 2.79 -12.93
N LEU A 136 -25.30 2.11 -13.84
CA LEU A 136 -25.81 0.89 -14.44
C LEU A 136 -25.93 -0.20 -13.37
N GLN A 137 -27.07 -0.89 -13.33
CA GLN A 137 -27.38 -1.95 -12.38
C GLN A 137 -26.66 -3.27 -12.73
N ILE A 138 -25.33 -3.24 -12.76
CA ILE A 138 -24.49 -4.36 -13.22
C ILE A 138 -24.59 -5.57 -12.29
N TYR A 139 -24.58 -5.35 -10.97
CA TYR A 139 -24.74 -6.45 -9.99
C TYR A 139 -26.04 -7.20 -10.20
N GLN A 140 -27.16 -6.48 -10.32
CA GLN A 140 -28.47 -7.07 -10.59
C GLN A 140 -28.46 -7.82 -11.92
N GLY A 141 -27.93 -7.22 -12.98
CA GLY A 141 -27.86 -7.86 -14.29
C GLY A 141 -27.02 -9.15 -14.29
N VAL A 142 -25.91 -9.20 -13.55
CA VAL A 142 -25.11 -10.43 -13.41
C VAL A 142 -25.86 -11.48 -12.56
N TRP A 143 -26.48 -11.09 -11.46
CA TRP A 143 -27.26 -11.98 -10.60
C TRP A 143 -28.45 -12.62 -11.34
N GLU A 144 -29.15 -11.82 -12.15
CA GLU A 144 -30.24 -12.27 -13.04
C GLU A 144 -29.75 -13.00 -14.29
N ARG A 145 -28.42 -13.20 -14.43
CA ARG A 145 -27.76 -13.82 -15.59
C ARG A 145 -28.05 -13.11 -16.92
N LYS A 146 -28.43 -11.84 -16.87
CA LYS A 146 -28.57 -10.96 -18.03
C LYS A 146 -27.21 -10.51 -18.52
N TYR A 147 -26.29 -10.21 -17.61
CA TYR A 147 -24.93 -9.75 -17.93
C TYR A 147 -23.88 -10.80 -17.61
N SER A 148 -22.83 -10.84 -18.42
CA SER A 148 -21.69 -11.73 -18.22
C SER A 148 -20.41 -11.11 -18.75
N VAL A 149 -19.27 -11.58 -18.23
CA VAL A 149 -17.96 -11.25 -18.79
C VAL A 149 -17.73 -12.06 -20.06
N GLU A 150 -17.39 -11.38 -21.14
CA GLU A 150 -17.20 -11.94 -22.48
C GLU A 150 -15.81 -11.62 -23.03
N HIS A 151 -15.34 -12.52 -23.90
CA HIS A 151 -14.08 -12.42 -24.60
C HIS A 151 -14.27 -11.71 -25.96
N ILE A 152 -13.54 -10.61 -26.18
CA ILE A 152 -13.58 -9.92 -27.49
C ILE A 152 -12.96 -10.83 -28.55
N MET A 153 -11.67 -11.17 -28.40
CA MET A 153 -11.02 -12.28 -29.08
C MET A 153 -11.47 -13.60 -28.43
N PRO A 154 -12.11 -14.52 -29.18
CA PRO A 154 -12.77 -15.69 -28.61
C PRO A 154 -11.80 -16.73 -28.06
N ARG A 155 -12.31 -17.56 -27.15
CA ARG A 155 -11.57 -18.71 -26.58
C ARG A 155 -11.10 -19.70 -27.63
N ARG A 156 -11.89 -19.91 -28.70
CA ARG A 156 -11.52 -20.75 -29.84
C ARG A 156 -11.34 -19.84 -31.06
N LEU A 157 -10.11 -19.74 -31.55
CA LEU A 157 -9.82 -18.96 -32.75
C LEU A 157 -10.40 -19.64 -34.00
N THR A 158 -11.16 -18.89 -34.79
CA THR A 158 -11.51 -19.26 -36.16
C THR A 158 -10.38 -18.90 -37.12
N LEU A 159 -10.43 -19.38 -38.36
CA LEU A 159 -9.45 -18.99 -39.39
C LEU A 159 -9.43 -17.47 -39.61
N ALA A 160 -10.60 -16.82 -39.57
CA ALA A 160 -10.69 -15.36 -39.68
C ALA A 160 -9.95 -14.65 -38.54
N TRP A 161 -10.12 -15.09 -37.29
CA TRP A 161 -9.35 -14.54 -36.16
C TRP A 161 -7.86 -14.83 -36.25
N GLN A 162 -7.45 -16.00 -36.77
CA GLN A 162 -6.02 -16.29 -36.98
C GLN A 162 -5.41 -15.35 -38.02
N GLN A 163 -6.15 -15.03 -39.08
CA GLN A 163 -5.73 -14.06 -40.10
C GLN A 163 -5.65 -12.64 -39.52
N GLU A 164 -6.66 -12.23 -38.75
CA GLU A 164 -6.72 -10.90 -38.12
C GLU A 164 -5.59 -10.67 -37.10
N LEU A 165 -5.25 -11.69 -36.32
CA LEU A 165 -4.14 -11.64 -35.35
C LEU A 165 -2.74 -11.83 -36.00
N GLY A 166 -2.71 -12.27 -37.26
CA GLY A 166 -1.48 -12.49 -38.02
C GLY A 166 -0.63 -13.68 -37.55
N VAL A 167 0.63 -13.70 -37.98
CA VAL A 167 1.57 -14.84 -37.79
C VAL A 167 1.77 -15.23 -36.31
N ASN A 168 1.61 -14.28 -35.39
CA ASN A 168 1.79 -14.47 -33.96
C ASN A 168 0.50 -14.83 -33.22
N HIS A 169 -0.58 -15.19 -33.92
CA HIS A 169 -1.91 -15.42 -33.33
C HIS A 169 -1.90 -16.35 -32.11
N LYS A 170 -1.09 -17.43 -32.11
CA LYS A 170 -1.00 -18.37 -30.98
C LYS A 170 -0.44 -17.70 -29.72
N LYS A 171 0.64 -16.92 -29.87
CA LYS A 171 1.31 -16.23 -28.75
C LYS A 171 0.42 -15.13 -28.20
N ILE A 172 -0.22 -14.35 -29.07
CA ILE A 172 -1.16 -13.29 -28.70
C ILE A 172 -2.35 -13.92 -27.95
N HIS A 173 -2.94 -14.98 -28.50
CA HIS A 173 -4.06 -15.67 -27.87
C HIS A 173 -3.72 -16.22 -26.49
N GLN A 174 -2.63 -16.96 -26.35
CA GLN A 174 -2.20 -17.53 -25.08
C GLN A 174 -1.94 -16.44 -24.02
N LYS A 175 -1.34 -15.32 -24.41
CA LYS A 175 -0.96 -14.25 -23.49
C LYS A 175 -2.15 -13.42 -23.05
N TYR A 176 -2.98 -12.97 -23.99
CA TYR A 176 -3.97 -11.92 -23.73
C TYR A 176 -5.41 -12.43 -23.55
N LEU A 177 -5.69 -13.73 -23.78
CA LEU A 177 -7.06 -14.25 -23.77
C LEU A 177 -7.84 -13.84 -22.52
N ASN A 178 -7.27 -14.02 -21.33
CA ASN A 178 -7.94 -13.71 -20.07
C ASN A 178 -7.48 -12.40 -19.41
N GLN A 179 -6.73 -11.58 -20.12
CA GLN A 179 -6.24 -10.30 -19.60
C GLN A 179 -7.28 -9.18 -19.78
N LEU A 180 -7.15 -8.14 -18.98
CA LEU A 180 -8.08 -7.00 -18.92
C LEU A 180 -8.46 -6.46 -20.30
N GLY A 181 -7.46 -6.23 -21.16
CA GLY A 181 -7.65 -5.71 -22.51
C GLY A 181 -8.56 -6.54 -23.42
N ASN A 182 -8.74 -7.84 -23.16
CA ASN A 182 -9.58 -8.71 -23.99
C ASN A 182 -10.96 -9.04 -23.38
N LEU A 183 -11.27 -8.53 -22.19
CA LEU A 183 -12.50 -8.83 -21.47
C LEU A 183 -13.47 -7.65 -21.45
N THR A 184 -14.75 -7.90 -21.67
CA THR A 184 -15.81 -6.89 -21.58
C THR A 184 -17.06 -7.44 -20.89
N LEU A 185 -18.03 -6.58 -20.58
CA LEU A 185 -19.38 -6.99 -20.16
C LEU A 185 -20.32 -7.04 -21.37
N THR A 186 -21.19 -8.05 -21.41
CA THR A 186 -22.22 -8.17 -22.44
C THR A 186 -23.53 -8.70 -21.87
N GLY A 187 -24.64 -8.22 -22.42
CA GLY A 187 -25.98 -8.75 -22.21
C GLY A 187 -26.39 -9.88 -23.17
N TYR A 188 -25.54 -10.17 -24.16
CA TYR A 188 -25.94 -10.97 -25.33
C TYR A 188 -24.94 -12.09 -25.64
N ASN A 189 -24.32 -12.69 -24.61
CA ASN A 189 -23.21 -13.64 -24.74
C ASN A 189 -23.47 -14.75 -25.79
N SER A 190 -24.68 -15.33 -25.80
CA SER A 190 -25.07 -16.37 -26.76
C SER A 190 -24.98 -15.95 -28.23
N LYS A 191 -25.05 -14.65 -28.53
CA LYS A 191 -24.97 -14.10 -29.90
C LYS A 191 -23.54 -13.75 -30.35
N TYR A 192 -22.60 -13.54 -29.42
CA TYR A 192 -21.23 -13.12 -29.73
C TYR A 192 -20.36 -14.30 -30.23
N SER A 193 -20.37 -15.44 -29.54
CA SER A 193 -19.71 -16.70 -29.95
C SER A 193 -18.34 -16.51 -30.65
N ASN A 194 -18.05 -17.31 -31.69
CA ASN A 194 -16.83 -17.25 -32.48
C ASN A 194 -16.94 -16.29 -33.69
N LYS A 195 -17.86 -15.32 -33.67
CA LYS A 195 -17.96 -14.30 -34.72
C LYS A 195 -16.66 -13.50 -34.83
N THR A 196 -16.39 -12.98 -36.02
CA THR A 196 -15.27 -12.06 -36.26
C THR A 196 -15.44 -10.78 -35.44
N PHE A 197 -14.36 -10.04 -35.21
CA PHE A 197 -14.43 -8.79 -34.48
C PHE A 197 -15.43 -7.81 -35.11
N ILE A 198 -15.37 -7.62 -36.44
CA ILE A 198 -16.26 -6.74 -37.18
C ILE A 198 -17.73 -7.12 -37.03
N GLU A 199 -18.06 -8.41 -37.04
CA GLU A 199 -19.42 -8.88 -36.79
C GLU A 199 -19.87 -8.60 -35.36
N LYS A 200 -19.00 -8.84 -34.36
CA LYS A 200 -19.27 -8.53 -32.94
C LYS A 200 -19.48 -7.03 -32.72
N GLN A 201 -18.73 -6.20 -33.44
CA GLN A 201 -18.79 -4.75 -33.34
C GLN A 201 -20.09 -4.18 -33.95
N ASN A 202 -20.49 -4.66 -35.14
CA ASN A 202 -21.54 -4.04 -35.95
C ASN A 202 -22.89 -4.78 -35.93
N MET A 203 -23.01 -5.93 -35.25
CA MET A 203 -24.31 -6.59 -35.10
C MET A 203 -25.28 -5.76 -34.25
N GLU A 204 -26.58 -6.06 -34.34
CA GLU A 204 -27.59 -5.49 -33.46
C GLU A 204 -27.17 -5.67 -31.99
N LYS A 205 -27.03 -4.56 -31.25
CA LYS A 205 -26.52 -4.54 -29.86
C LYS A 205 -25.09 -5.08 -29.72
N GLY A 206 -24.29 -4.89 -30.78
CA GLY A 206 -22.86 -5.07 -30.85
C GLY A 206 -22.10 -4.03 -30.02
N PHE A 207 -20.77 -4.00 -30.10
CA PHE A 207 -19.97 -3.04 -29.32
C PHE A 207 -20.33 -1.57 -29.58
N LYS A 208 -20.72 -1.20 -30.82
CA LYS A 208 -21.14 0.17 -31.17
C LYS A 208 -22.48 0.59 -30.58
N GLU A 209 -23.37 -0.36 -30.34
CA GLU A 209 -24.73 -0.13 -29.82
C GLU A 209 -24.88 -0.57 -28.36
N SER A 210 -23.77 -0.94 -27.71
CA SER A 210 -23.76 -1.48 -26.36
C SER A 210 -24.11 -0.39 -25.34
N HIS A 211 -24.90 -0.76 -24.33
CA HIS A 211 -25.17 0.11 -23.19
C HIS A 211 -23.96 0.28 -22.26
N PHE A 212 -22.94 -0.58 -22.40
CA PHE A 212 -21.70 -0.46 -21.64
C PHE A 212 -20.71 0.43 -22.40
N VAL A 213 -20.63 1.70 -22.00
CA VAL A 213 -19.90 2.77 -22.67
C VAL A 213 -18.41 2.66 -22.41
N ASN A 214 -18.00 2.53 -21.14
CA ASN A 214 -16.58 2.57 -20.77
C ASN A 214 -15.84 1.32 -21.24
N LEU A 215 -16.38 0.12 -20.98
CA LEU A 215 -15.74 -1.14 -21.35
C LEU A 215 -15.73 -1.38 -22.87
N ASN A 216 -16.72 -0.88 -23.62
CA ASN A 216 -16.80 -1.06 -25.07
C ASN A 216 -16.37 0.16 -25.91
N LYS A 217 -15.91 1.25 -25.29
CA LYS A 217 -15.42 2.44 -26.01
C LYS A 217 -14.38 2.11 -27.08
N VAL A 218 -13.30 1.43 -26.71
CA VAL A 218 -12.23 1.05 -27.67
C VAL A 218 -12.74 0.03 -28.69
N PRO A 219 -13.38 -1.10 -28.30
CA PRO A 219 -13.94 -2.06 -29.26
C PRO A 219 -14.96 -1.46 -30.24
N ALA A 220 -15.71 -0.44 -29.84
CA ALA A 220 -16.67 0.25 -30.71
C ALA A 220 -16.00 1.12 -31.79
N GLN A 221 -14.80 1.62 -31.50
CA GLN A 221 -14.08 2.59 -32.34
C GLN A 221 -12.92 1.99 -33.14
N SER A 222 -12.49 0.77 -32.83
CA SER A 222 -11.39 0.10 -33.53
C SER A 222 -11.82 -0.47 -34.88
N ASP A 223 -10.97 -0.37 -35.90
CA ASP A 223 -11.22 -0.98 -37.22
C ASP A 223 -10.83 -2.48 -37.27
N SER A 224 -10.03 -2.95 -36.31
CA SER A 224 -9.56 -4.33 -36.19
C SER A 224 -9.28 -4.68 -34.74
N TRP A 225 -9.10 -5.96 -34.44
CA TRP A 225 -8.72 -6.42 -33.10
C TRP A 225 -7.44 -7.25 -33.10
N SER A 226 -6.31 -6.55 -33.10
CA SER A 226 -4.97 -7.14 -33.00
C SER A 226 -4.36 -6.95 -31.62
N GLU A 227 -3.13 -7.42 -31.42
CA GLU A 227 -2.35 -7.16 -30.20
C GLU A 227 -2.25 -5.66 -29.90
N ARG A 228 -2.18 -4.80 -30.92
CA ARG A 228 -2.10 -3.35 -30.74
C ARG A 228 -3.34 -2.80 -30.03
N GLU A 229 -4.53 -3.18 -30.46
CA GLU A 229 -5.78 -2.71 -29.86
C GLU A 229 -6.01 -3.28 -28.46
N ILE A 230 -5.60 -4.54 -28.22
CA ILE A 230 -5.65 -5.16 -26.89
C ILE A 230 -4.75 -4.39 -25.91
N LEU A 231 -3.53 -4.04 -26.30
CA LEU A 231 -2.60 -3.30 -25.46
C LEU A 231 -3.10 -1.87 -25.21
N LYS A 232 -3.51 -1.15 -26.26
CA LYS A 232 -4.09 0.19 -26.14
C LYS A 232 -5.27 0.21 -25.16
N ARG A 233 -6.22 -0.73 -25.30
CA ARG A 233 -7.35 -0.85 -24.39
C ARG A 233 -6.90 -1.20 -22.96
N SER A 234 -5.90 -2.05 -22.82
CA SER A 234 -5.35 -2.38 -21.49
C SER A 234 -4.83 -1.11 -20.81
N ASP A 235 -4.08 -0.27 -21.53
CA ASP A 235 -3.54 0.97 -20.98
C ASP A 235 -4.65 1.94 -20.55
N GLU A 236 -5.66 2.17 -21.39
CA GLU A 236 -6.80 3.04 -21.05
C GLU A 236 -7.58 2.53 -19.81
N LEU A 237 -7.79 1.22 -19.70
CA LEU A 237 -8.47 0.63 -18.54
C LEU A 237 -7.60 0.61 -17.28
N ILE A 238 -6.28 0.52 -17.42
CA ILE A 238 -5.33 0.62 -16.29
C ILE A 238 -5.35 2.04 -15.72
N GLU A 239 -5.28 3.06 -16.58
CA GLU A 239 -5.38 4.46 -16.15
C GLU A 239 -6.71 4.72 -15.42
N MET A 240 -7.82 4.23 -15.96
CA MET A 240 -9.12 4.31 -15.29
C MET A 240 -9.11 3.60 -13.93
N ALA A 241 -8.55 2.39 -13.85
CA ALA A 241 -8.44 1.63 -12.61
C ALA A 241 -7.64 2.37 -11.52
N LEU A 242 -6.54 3.04 -11.88
CA LEU A 242 -5.74 3.81 -10.94
C LEU A 242 -6.49 5.01 -10.36
N ASN A 243 -7.37 5.64 -11.14
CA ASN A 243 -8.23 6.71 -10.66
C ASN A 243 -9.39 6.20 -9.79
N ILE A 244 -9.97 5.04 -10.12
CA ILE A 244 -11.04 4.43 -9.33
C ILE A 244 -10.54 4.02 -7.95
N TRP A 245 -9.38 3.36 -7.92
CA TRP A 245 -8.76 2.85 -6.70
C TRP A 245 -7.52 3.66 -6.39
N GLU A 246 -7.68 4.95 -6.13
CA GLU A 246 -6.59 5.89 -5.89
C GLU A 246 -5.67 5.47 -4.74
N TYR A 247 -4.37 5.76 -4.87
CA TYR A 247 -3.41 5.57 -3.79
C TYR A 247 -3.50 6.75 -2.83
N PRO A 248 -3.83 6.53 -1.55
CA PRO A 248 -4.00 7.63 -0.61
C PRO A 248 -2.68 8.38 -0.42
N GLN A 249 -2.78 9.69 -0.26
CA GLN A 249 -1.65 10.58 0.00
C GLN A 249 -1.90 11.29 1.33
N THR A 250 -0.84 11.49 2.10
CA THR A 250 -0.87 12.27 3.32
C THR A 250 0.53 12.75 3.67
N GLU A 251 0.63 13.98 4.16
CA GLU A 251 1.84 14.53 4.76
C GLU A 251 1.84 14.35 6.28
N PHE A 252 0.77 13.82 6.85
CA PHE A 252 0.66 13.59 8.28
C PHE A 252 1.70 12.58 8.75
N VAL A 253 2.48 13.01 9.74
CA VAL A 253 3.31 12.17 10.58
C VAL A 253 2.88 12.44 12.02
N PRO A 254 2.66 11.40 12.85
CA PRO A 254 2.32 11.60 14.25
C PRO A 254 3.33 12.49 14.96
N ARG A 255 2.85 13.49 15.70
CA ARG A 255 3.65 14.16 16.73
C ARG A 255 3.81 13.16 17.86
N LEU A 256 5.05 12.82 18.22
CA LEU A 256 5.28 12.06 19.45
C LEU A 256 5.29 13.04 20.61
N HIS A 257 4.49 12.74 21.63
CA HIS A 257 4.63 13.39 22.93
C HIS A 257 5.99 13.01 23.51
N GLU A 258 6.73 14.00 24.03
CA GLU A 258 8.04 13.75 24.66
C GLU A 258 7.98 12.67 25.76
N ASP A 259 6.81 12.52 26.40
CA ASP A 259 6.54 11.55 27.47
C ASP A 259 6.55 10.07 27.01
N GLU A 260 6.41 9.80 25.71
CA GLU A 260 6.47 8.43 25.15
C GLU A 260 7.87 8.04 24.68
N LEU A 261 8.80 8.99 24.59
CA LEU A 261 10.16 8.72 24.15
C LEU A 261 10.99 8.18 25.31
N ILE A 262 11.76 7.13 25.05
CA ILE A 262 12.68 6.57 26.04
C ILE A 262 13.92 7.48 26.07
N ILE A 263 14.08 8.24 27.15
CA ILE A 263 15.28 9.03 27.41
C ILE A 263 16.46 8.07 27.58
N PHE A 264 17.50 8.24 26.76
CA PHE A 264 18.69 7.42 26.83
C PHE A 264 19.47 7.73 28.11
N ASP A 265 19.77 6.71 28.90
CA ASP A 265 20.51 6.80 30.17
C ASP A 265 21.95 6.27 30.07
N GLY A 266 22.36 5.80 28.88
CA GLY A 266 23.67 5.22 28.64
C GLY A 266 23.78 3.71 28.90
N GLU A 267 22.73 3.07 29.43
CA GLU A 267 22.71 1.63 29.74
C GLU A 267 21.69 0.86 28.89
N GLN A 268 20.69 1.53 28.31
CA GLN A 268 19.70 0.81 27.50
C GLN A 268 20.33 0.24 26.22
N THR A 269 20.06 -1.04 25.97
CA THR A 269 20.57 -1.73 24.77
C THR A 269 19.56 -1.82 23.64
N PHE A 270 18.27 -1.57 23.94
CA PHE A 270 17.13 -1.77 23.04
C PHE A 270 17.13 -3.12 22.32
N THR A 271 17.63 -4.16 22.99
CA THR A 271 17.55 -5.54 22.50
C THR A 271 16.10 -6.01 22.57
N GLY A 272 15.56 -6.52 21.47
CA GLY A 272 14.16 -6.92 21.42
C GLY A 272 13.18 -5.76 21.27
N TYR A 273 13.65 -4.60 20.81
CA TYR A 273 12.79 -3.47 20.45
C TYR A 273 12.80 -3.22 18.94
N LYS A 274 11.70 -2.67 18.43
CA LYS A 274 11.59 -2.07 17.10
C LYS A 274 11.59 -0.55 17.25
N ILE A 275 12.60 0.09 16.67
CA ILE A 275 12.67 1.55 16.57
C ILE A 275 11.66 2.07 15.54
N ARG A 276 11.21 3.30 15.77
CA ARG A 276 10.35 4.09 14.87
C ARG A 276 10.95 5.47 14.56
N GLY A 277 11.75 5.99 15.48
CA GLY A 277 12.43 7.27 15.34
C GLY A 277 13.14 7.67 16.63
N TYR A 278 13.64 8.91 16.65
CA TYR A 278 14.34 9.49 17.78
C TYR A 278 14.32 11.02 17.71
N CYS A 279 14.60 11.67 18.83
CA CYS A 279 14.96 13.08 18.91
C CYS A 279 16.39 13.20 19.43
N PHE A 280 17.17 14.12 18.87
CA PHE A 280 18.51 14.42 19.34
C PHE A 280 18.78 15.93 19.32
N GLN A 281 19.29 16.46 20.44
CA GLN A 281 19.62 17.88 20.70
C GLN A 281 18.48 18.90 20.55
N ASN A 282 17.96 19.10 19.34
CA ASN A 282 16.99 20.15 18.99
C ASN A 282 15.53 19.69 19.20
N ASP A 283 15.33 18.51 19.79
CA ASP A 283 14.04 17.83 19.93
C ASP A 283 13.27 17.62 18.61
N GLU A 284 13.92 17.82 17.45
CA GLU A 284 13.35 17.51 16.14
C GLU A 284 13.25 15.99 15.95
N TYR A 285 12.05 15.51 15.66
CA TYR A 285 11.79 14.08 15.53
C TYR A 285 12.23 13.55 14.16
N GLN A 286 13.15 12.58 14.20
CA GLN A 286 13.68 11.88 13.03
C GLN A 286 13.03 10.50 12.90
N ILE A 287 12.35 10.24 11.77
CA ILE A 287 11.75 8.93 11.48
C ILE A 287 12.81 7.97 10.98
N VAL A 288 12.89 6.78 11.58
CA VAL A 288 13.80 5.70 11.13
C VAL A 288 13.11 4.34 11.16
N ALA A 289 13.25 3.58 10.08
CA ALA A 289 12.63 2.27 9.95
C ALA A 289 13.44 1.15 10.62
N THR A 290 14.75 1.36 10.81
CA THR A 290 15.66 0.34 11.36
C THR A 290 16.71 0.93 12.30
N TRP A 291 17.22 0.10 13.23
CA TRP A 291 18.34 0.47 14.11
C TRP A 291 19.63 0.78 13.36
N LYS A 292 19.78 0.28 12.13
CA LYS A 292 20.91 0.59 11.25
C LYS A 292 20.82 2.03 10.73
N GLU A 293 19.65 2.40 10.24
CA GLU A 293 19.35 3.74 9.75
C GLU A 293 19.52 4.78 10.86
N PHE A 294 18.91 4.53 12.02
CA PHE A 294 19.12 5.31 13.25
C PHE A 294 20.60 5.54 13.54
N PHE A 295 21.39 4.47 13.58
CA PHE A 295 22.81 4.57 13.93
C PHE A 295 23.60 5.41 12.93
N VAL A 296 23.33 5.29 11.63
CA VAL A 296 24.00 6.11 10.61
C VAL A 296 23.58 7.57 10.72
N GLN A 297 22.30 7.84 10.91
CA GLN A 297 21.76 9.20 10.99
C GLN A 297 22.23 9.93 12.24
N PHE A 298 22.24 9.25 13.40
CA PHE A 298 22.84 9.76 14.63
C PHE A 298 24.33 10.13 14.46
N MET A 299 25.09 9.31 13.72
CA MET A 299 26.50 9.62 13.44
C MET A 299 26.67 10.85 12.54
N ARG A 300 25.75 11.07 11.61
CA ARG A 300 25.73 12.28 10.76
C ARG A 300 25.50 13.51 11.63
N GLU A 301 24.50 13.48 12.49
CA GLU A 301 24.21 14.58 13.41
C GLU A 301 25.39 14.84 14.37
N LEU A 302 26.06 13.79 14.87
CA LEU A 302 27.31 13.96 15.64
C LEU A 302 28.41 14.64 14.85
N THR A 303 28.64 14.25 13.59
CA THR A 303 29.66 14.89 12.74
C THR A 303 29.32 16.34 12.38
N GLU A 304 28.03 16.69 12.32
CA GLU A 304 27.56 18.05 12.10
C GLU A 304 27.83 18.96 13.30
N ILE A 305 27.76 18.42 14.53
CA ILE A 305 28.19 19.12 15.74
C ILE A 305 29.69 19.39 15.69
N SER A 306 30.48 18.34 15.43
CA SER A 306 31.94 18.46 15.26
C SER A 306 32.53 17.22 14.61
N SER A 307 33.22 17.40 13.48
CA SER A 307 33.93 16.31 12.82
C SER A 307 35.30 16.00 13.45
N MET A 308 35.83 16.90 14.29
CA MET A 308 37.21 16.81 14.78
C MET A 308 37.49 15.57 15.64
N PRO A 309 36.65 15.20 16.64
CA PRO A 309 36.90 14.00 17.45
C PRO A 309 36.90 12.71 16.61
N ILE A 310 36.04 12.65 15.58
CA ILE A 310 35.93 11.51 14.69
C ILE A 310 37.16 11.41 13.76
N ILE A 311 37.61 12.55 13.22
CA ILE A 311 38.84 12.61 12.40
C ILE A 311 40.07 12.22 13.24
N GLU A 312 40.11 12.59 14.52
CA GLU A 312 41.20 12.20 15.42
C GLU A 312 41.19 10.70 15.73
N LEU A 313 40.02 10.11 15.96
CA LEU A 313 39.86 8.64 16.09
C LEU A 313 40.37 7.88 14.86
N MET A 314 40.13 8.41 13.66
CA MET A 314 40.60 7.80 12.41
C MET A 314 42.12 7.88 12.21
N LYS A 315 42.82 8.77 12.92
CA LYS A 315 44.28 8.85 12.89
C LYS A 315 44.94 7.87 13.86
N GLY A 316 44.18 7.31 14.79
CA GLY A 316 44.68 6.29 15.72
C GLY A 316 45.02 4.98 15.02
N GLU A 317 46.06 4.30 15.49
CA GLU A 317 46.46 2.98 14.96
C GLU A 317 45.64 1.82 15.55
N GLY A 318 44.64 2.12 16.38
CA GLY A 318 43.78 1.13 17.03
C GLY A 318 42.78 0.49 16.06
N SER A 319 42.75 -0.84 15.99
CA SER A 319 41.73 -1.58 15.22
C SER A 319 40.50 -1.97 16.05
N ASN A 320 40.51 -1.66 17.35
CA ASN A 320 39.48 -2.06 18.31
C ASN A 320 38.84 -0.84 18.96
N GLY A 321 37.55 -0.93 19.33
CA GLY A 321 36.86 0.19 20.00
C GLY A 321 36.35 1.24 19.01
N LEU A 322 36.51 2.52 19.34
CA LEU A 322 36.01 3.64 18.53
C LEU A 322 36.86 3.90 17.27
N GLU A 323 38.17 3.62 17.32
CA GLU A 323 39.06 3.81 16.17
C GLU A 323 38.70 2.85 15.01
N GLY A 324 38.31 1.61 15.34
CA GLY A 324 37.84 0.62 14.36
C GLY A 324 36.38 0.83 13.89
N LEU A 325 35.68 1.85 14.39
CA LEU A 325 34.29 2.13 13.99
C LEU A 325 34.21 2.95 12.69
N PHE A 326 35.23 3.77 12.42
CA PHE A 326 35.27 4.68 11.27
C PHE A 326 36.33 4.26 10.25
N SER A 327 36.09 4.57 8.98
CA SER A 327 36.98 4.26 7.85
C SER A 327 37.02 5.44 6.89
N GLY A 328 38.17 5.65 6.24
CA GLY A 328 38.32 6.60 5.13
C GLY A 328 37.89 6.04 3.78
N GLU A 329 37.69 4.72 3.70
CA GLU A 329 37.37 4.02 2.45
C GLU A 329 35.97 3.36 2.50
N PRO A 330 35.21 3.40 1.39
CA PRO A 330 33.92 2.72 1.28
C PRO A 330 34.06 1.20 1.25
N SER A 331 33.10 0.50 1.86
CA SER A 331 33.02 -0.95 1.86
C SER A 331 31.55 -1.41 1.82
N THR A 332 31.32 -2.72 1.67
CA THR A 332 29.96 -3.30 1.72
C THR A 332 29.36 -3.30 3.13
N THR A 333 30.18 -3.06 4.15
CA THR A 333 29.81 -3.16 5.57
C THR A 333 29.85 -1.81 6.29
N ASN A 334 30.02 -0.71 5.55
CA ASN A 334 30.00 0.64 6.08
C ASN A 334 28.98 1.54 5.35
N SER A 335 28.77 2.75 5.88
CA SER A 335 27.94 3.76 5.25
C SER A 335 28.58 5.13 5.46
N GLU A 336 28.55 5.96 4.42
CA GLU A 336 29.10 7.32 4.50
C GLU A 336 28.30 8.14 5.50
N VAL A 337 28.98 8.94 6.32
CA VAL A 337 28.35 9.89 7.26
C VAL A 337 28.65 11.33 6.84
N ILE A 338 29.91 11.62 6.52
CA ILE A 338 30.34 12.86 5.86
C ILE A 338 31.34 12.51 4.77
N SER A 339 31.62 13.45 3.87
CA SER A 339 32.51 13.22 2.73
C SER A 339 33.86 12.64 3.20
N GLY A 340 34.15 11.41 2.76
CA GLY A 340 35.40 10.71 3.08
C GLY A 340 35.46 10.05 4.46
N VAL A 341 34.34 9.98 5.20
CA VAL A 341 34.23 9.28 6.48
C VAL A 341 33.06 8.31 6.45
N TYR A 342 33.35 7.05 6.72
CA TYR A 342 32.40 5.95 6.71
C TYR A 342 32.29 5.31 8.08
N VAL A 343 31.09 4.94 8.50
CA VAL A 343 30.84 4.24 9.77
C VAL A 343 30.47 2.78 9.53
N TYR A 344 31.02 1.86 10.31
CA TYR A 344 30.67 0.44 10.26
C TYR A 344 29.27 0.18 10.81
N ILE A 345 28.44 -0.57 10.07
CA ILE A 345 26.98 -0.67 10.28
C ILE A 345 26.49 -2.05 10.73
N ASP A 346 27.28 -3.11 10.48
CA ASP A 346 26.90 -4.50 10.76
C ASP A 346 27.17 -4.89 12.22
N LEU A 347 26.34 -4.31 13.10
CA LEU A 347 26.46 -4.35 14.54
C LEU A 347 25.15 -4.80 15.20
N SER A 348 25.22 -5.52 16.31
CA SER A 348 24.06 -5.75 17.16
C SER A 348 23.60 -4.44 17.83
N ASN A 349 22.34 -4.37 18.29
CA ASN A 349 21.83 -3.19 19.00
C ASN A 349 22.66 -2.86 20.25
N VAL A 350 23.07 -3.89 21.00
CA VAL A 350 23.99 -3.74 22.16
C VAL A 350 25.26 -3.01 21.76
N ARG A 351 25.91 -3.40 20.65
CA ARG A 351 27.14 -2.75 20.17
C ARG A 351 26.86 -1.33 19.69
N LYS A 352 25.75 -1.10 18.98
CA LYS A 352 25.34 0.25 18.54
C LYS A 352 25.20 1.20 19.72
N MET A 353 24.45 0.83 20.75
CA MET A 353 24.25 1.66 21.95
C MET A 353 25.55 1.87 22.72
N GLY A 354 26.40 0.83 22.82
CA GLY A 354 27.71 0.96 23.43
C GLY A 354 28.63 1.97 22.72
N TYR A 355 28.57 2.04 21.38
CA TYR A 355 29.31 3.06 20.62
C TYR A 355 28.70 4.46 20.77
N ILE A 356 27.37 4.56 20.74
CA ILE A 356 26.64 5.83 20.97
C ILE A 356 27.04 6.43 22.32
N LYS A 357 26.99 5.62 23.40
CA LYS A 357 27.42 6.04 24.73
C LYS A 357 28.82 6.64 24.73
N ARG A 358 29.81 5.89 24.22
CA ARG A 358 31.22 6.32 24.20
C ARG A 358 31.45 7.57 23.36
N LEU A 359 30.67 7.75 22.28
CA LEU A 359 30.75 8.95 21.45
C LEU A 359 30.09 10.15 22.12
N MET A 360 28.94 9.98 22.77
CA MET A 360 28.33 11.06 23.55
C MET A 360 29.26 11.51 24.69
N GLU A 361 29.93 10.58 25.37
CA GLU A 361 30.98 10.88 26.35
C GLU A 361 32.15 11.66 25.71
N LEU A 362 32.65 11.23 24.55
CA LEU A 362 33.74 11.89 23.83
C LEU A 362 33.37 13.33 23.40
N PHE A 363 32.12 13.54 23.03
CA PHE A 363 31.58 14.85 22.64
C PHE A 363 31.08 15.68 23.84
N ASN A 364 31.20 15.14 25.06
CA ASN A 364 30.71 15.77 26.30
C ASN A 364 29.22 16.15 26.24
N LEU A 365 28.41 15.25 25.68
CA LEU A 365 26.95 15.38 25.56
C LEU A 365 26.25 14.62 26.69
N ASP A 366 25.19 15.21 27.23
CA ASP A 366 24.33 14.55 28.21
C ASP A 366 23.49 13.45 27.52
N PHE A 367 23.40 12.26 28.10
CA PHE A 367 22.63 11.16 27.51
C PHE A 367 21.15 11.50 27.34
N SER A 368 20.60 12.36 28.20
CA SER A 368 19.21 12.80 28.13
C SER A 368 18.87 13.60 26.87
N THR A 369 19.87 14.09 26.13
CA THR A 369 19.66 14.76 24.84
C THR A 369 19.28 13.78 23.73
N LEU A 370 19.37 12.47 23.95
CA LEU A 370 18.92 11.44 23.03
C LEU A 370 17.64 10.79 23.59
N LYS A 371 16.53 10.97 22.88
CA LYS A 371 15.23 10.36 23.20
C LYS A 371 14.84 9.40 22.07
N VAL A 372 14.48 8.16 22.37
CA VAL A 372 14.25 7.11 21.36
C VAL A 372 12.80 6.63 21.37
N ASP A 373 12.13 6.65 20.21
CA ASP A 373 10.83 5.97 20.02
C ASP A 373 11.08 4.51 19.63
N ALA A 374 10.88 3.62 20.61
CA ALA A 374 11.05 2.19 20.40
C ALA A 374 9.98 1.36 21.12
N ILE A 375 9.43 0.37 20.41
CA ILE A 375 8.44 -0.56 20.97
C ILE A 375 9.06 -1.94 21.17
N LYS A 376 8.91 -2.49 22.39
CA LYS A 376 9.31 -3.86 22.71
C LYS A 376 8.52 -4.86 21.85
N TYR A 377 9.19 -5.85 21.25
CA TYR A 377 8.48 -6.96 20.61
C TYR A 377 7.61 -7.64 21.68
N GLY A 378 6.29 -7.57 21.53
CA GLY A 378 5.36 -8.04 22.56
C GLY A 378 5.55 -9.52 22.87
N ASN A 379 5.73 -9.84 24.16
CA ASN A 379 5.32 -11.13 24.70
C ASN A 379 3.79 -11.20 24.61
N LYS A 380 3.25 -12.33 24.18
CA LYS A 380 1.82 -12.56 23.97
C LYS A 380 0.96 -12.51 25.25
N GLU A 381 1.50 -12.21 26.43
CA GLU A 381 0.86 -12.53 27.71
C GLU A 381 0.50 -11.34 28.62
N GLU A 382 0.95 -10.10 28.37
CA GLU A 382 0.74 -9.00 29.35
C GLU A 382 -0.47 -8.09 29.11
N ASN A 383 -1.33 -8.36 28.11
CA ASN A 383 -2.53 -7.55 27.85
C ASN A 383 -3.81 -8.03 28.58
N PHE A 384 -3.70 -8.86 29.62
CA PHE A 384 -4.88 -9.40 30.33
C PHE A 384 -5.09 -8.90 31.76
N GLU A 385 -4.18 -8.11 32.35
CA GLU A 385 -4.27 -7.74 33.78
C GLU A 385 -4.68 -6.28 34.07
N LYS A 386 -4.92 -5.43 33.06
CA LYS A 386 -5.33 -4.02 33.30
C LYS A 386 -6.83 -3.73 33.17
N ASP A 387 -7.67 -4.72 32.86
CA ASP A 387 -9.12 -4.54 32.68
C ASP A 387 -9.97 -4.99 33.88
N ILE A 388 -9.37 -5.15 35.07
CA ILE A 388 -10.12 -5.51 36.29
C ILE A 388 -9.77 -4.54 37.43
N GLU A 389 -10.23 -3.31 37.32
CA GLU A 389 -10.44 -2.43 38.48
C GLU A 389 -11.25 -1.23 37.97
N PHE A 390 -12.58 -1.35 37.92
CA PHE A 390 -13.58 -0.26 38.02
C PHE A 390 -14.98 -0.87 37.84
N VAL A 391 -15.43 -1.64 38.84
CA VAL A 391 -16.85 -1.80 39.15
C VAL A 391 -16.96 -1.88 40.67
N ASP A 392 -17.36 -0.77 41.29
CA ASP A 392 -18.18 -0.74 42.50
C ASP A 392 -19.23 0.37 42.32
#